data_AF-W6ZVR0-F1
#
_entry.id   AF-W6ZVR0-F1
#
_cell.length_a   1.000
_cell.length_b   1.000
_cell.length_c   1.000
_cell.angle_alpha   90.00
_cell.angle_beta   90.00
_cell.angle_gamma   90.00
#
_symmetry.space_group_name_H-M   'P 1'
#
loop_
_entity.id
_entity.type
_entity.pdbx_description
1 polymer ?
#
loop_
_entity_poly.entity_id
_entity_poly.type
_entity_poly.pdbx_seq_one_letter_code
_entity_poly.pdbx_strand_id
1 'polypeptide(L)'
;MSLLKLIYVIVMPLGITLLLSCLLKIRFLVRFSYSFCRKRIGDSPIRIVSLILLLNFMLFMTESYKLKYGLNKMYNPKEAIPGLSDEYYKIYKWRHERNWWIGLSNLCIWLMLWRSTGIINNYVKYLENRKTQMSLL
;
A
#
# COMPACT_ATOMS: atom_id res chain seq x y z
N MET A 1 -6.60 -15.73 -10.43
CA MET A 1 -5.41 -15.34 -9.62
C MET A 1 -5.91 -14.60 -8.39
N SER A 2 -5.60 -15.05 -7.16
CA SER A 2 -6.13 -14.40 -5.95
C SER A 2 -5.66 -12.94 -5.87
N LEU A 3 -6.52 -12.03 -5.41
CA LEU A 3 -6.27 -10.59 -5.27
C LEU A 3 -4.96 -10.32 -4.48
N LEU A 4 -4.69 -11.19 -3.49
CA LEU A 4 -3.46 -11.20 -2.71
C LEU A 4 -2.20 -11.42 -3.58
N LYS A 5 -2.27 -12.35 -4.54
CA LYS A 5 -1.15 -12.65 -5.45
C LYS A 5 -0.89 -11.47 -6.40
N LEU A 6 -1.93 -10.82 -6.90
CA LEU A 6 -1.79 -9.63 -7.75
C LEU A 6 -1.05 -8.52 -7.00
N ILE A 7 -1.35 -8.33 -5.72
CA ILE A 7 -0.71 -7.28 -4.92
C ILE A 7 0.75 -7.60 -4.64
N TYR A 8 1.07 -8.83 -4.28
CA TYR A 8 2.45 -9.22 -4.01
C TYR A 8 3.33 -9.23 -5.26
N VAL A 9 2.79 -9.64 -6.41
CA VAL A 9 3.58 -9.79 -7.64
C VAL A 9 3.68 -8.47 -8.41
N ILE A 10 2.64 -7.63 -8.38
CA ILE A 10 2.58 -6.42 -9.23
C ILE A 10 2.64 -5.16 -8.37
N VAL A 11 1.70 -5.01 -7.43
CA VAL A 11 1.50 -3.73 -6.72
C VAL A 11 2.65 -3.40 -5.78
N MET A 12 3.21 -4.38 -5.08
CA MET A 12 4.32 -4.17 -4.16
C MET A 12 5.63 -3.83 -4.88
N PRO A 13 6.10 -4.60 -5.89
CA PRO A 13 7.29 -4.22 -6.66
C PRO A 13 7.11 -2.87 -7.37
N LEU A 14 5.91 -2.57 -7.86
CA LEU A 14 5.59 -1.26 -8.42
C LEU A 14 5.74 -0.14 -7.38
N GLY A 15 5.20 -0.31 -6.18
CA GLY A 15 5.37 0.66 -5.09
C GLY A 15 6.84 0.89 -4.74
N ILE A 16 7.62 -0.19 -4.62
CA ILE A 16 9.06 -0.13 -4.30
C ILE A 16 9.83 0.61 -5.40
N THR A 17 9.62 0.24 -6.66
CA THR A 17 10.30 0.88 -7.80
C THR A 17 9.96 2.36 -7.92
N LEU A 18 8.69 2.73 -7.69
CA LEU A 18 8.26 4.13 -7.68
C LEU A 18 8.92 4.91 -6.54
N LEU A 19 9.00 4.34 -5.34
CA LEU A 19 9.62 4.96 -4.18
C LEU A 19 11.13 5.14 -4.38
N LEU A 20 11.82 4.09 -4.84
CA LEU A 20 13.26 4.15 -5.16
C LEU A 20 13.53 5.16 -6.27
N SER A 21 12.69 5.23 -7.29
CA SER A 21 12.77 6.23 -8.36
C SER A 21 12.72 7.66 -7.82
N CYS A 22 11.90 7.91 -6.79
CA CYS A 22 11.86 9.21 -6.11
C CYS A 22 13.15 9.50 -5.31
N LEU A 23 13.78 8.46 -4.74
CA LEU A 23 14.99 8.60 -3.91
C LEU A 23 16.29 8.74 -4.72
N LEU A 24 16.37 8.11 -5.89
CA LEU A 24 17.57 8.08 -6.74
C LEU A 24 17.94 9.45 -7.37
N LYS A 25 17.13 10.50 -7.17
CA LYS A 25 17.34 11.86 -7.71
C LYS A 25 17.49 11.96 -9.24
N ILE A 26 17.21 10.88 -9.99
CA ILE A 26 17.21 10.89 -11.45
C ILE A 26 15.96 11.64 -11.93
N ARG A 27 16.14 12.80 -12.55
CA ARG A 27 15.05 13.72 -12.94
C ARG A 27 13.93 13.03 -13.73
N PHE A 28 14.28 12.16 -14.68
CA PHE A 28 13.33 11.42 -15.50
C PHE A 28 12.45 10.48 -14.65
N LEU A 29 13.08 9.65 -13.81
CA LEU A 29 12.38 8.69 -12.95
C LEU A 29 11.50 9.39 -11.92
N VAL A 30 11.98 10.47 -11.31
CA VAL A 30 11.20 11.28 -10.36
C VAL A 30 9.95 11.86 -11.04
N ARG A 31 10.10 12.41 -12.26
CA ARG A 31 8.95 12.91 -13.04
C ARG A 31 7.96 11.80 -13.38
N PHE A 32 8.45 10.65 -13.82
CA PHE A 32 7.60 9.50 -14.13
C PHE A 32 6.82 9.04 -12.90
N SER A 33 7.49 8.82 -11.77
CA SER A 33 6.87 8.38 -10.53
C SER A 33 5.84 9.39 -10.02
N TYR A 34 6.16 10.68 -10.08
CA TYR A 34 5.23 11.74 -9.70
C TYR A 34 4.00 11.79 -10.61
N SER A 35 4.20 11.70 -11.94
CA SER A 35 3.11 11.67 -12.92
C SER A 35 2.17 10.50 -12.69
N PHE A 36 2.72 9.30 -12.50
CA PHE A 36 1.96 8.09 -12.20
C PHE A 36 1.14 8.27 -10.90
N CYS A 37 1.78 8.76 -9.84
CA CYS A 37 1.13 8.92 -8.54
C CYS A 37 0.04 10.00 -8.53
N ARG A 38 0.14 11.00 -9.41
CA ARG A 38 -0.84 12.09 -9.53
C ARG A 38 -2.01 11.77 -10.46
N LYS A 39 -1.87 10.74 -11.29
CA LYS A 39 -2.89 10.37 -12.28
C LYS A 39 -4.25 10.19 -11.58
N ARG A 40 -5.25 10.93 -12.08
CA ARG A 40 -6.63 10.90 -11.60
C ARG A 40 -7.42 9.83 -12.34
N ILE A 41 -8.50 9.38 -11.72
CA ILE A 41 -9.41 8.40 -12.33
C ILE A 41 -10.65 9.15 -12.83
N GLY A 42 -10.76 9.28 -14.15
CA GLY A 42 -11.81 10.07 -14.79
C GLY A 42 -11.83 11.52 -14.30
N ASP A 43 -13.05 12.04 -14.10
CA ASP A 43 -13.29 13.40 -13.60
C ASP A 43 -13.25 13.52 -12.07
N SER A 44 -13.03 12.41 -11.36
CA SER A 44 -12.97 12.43 -9.90
C SER A 44 -11.69 13.09 -9.39
N PRO A 45 -11.72 13.77 -8.23
CA PRO A 45 -10.51 14.28 -7.59
C PRO A 45 -9.63 13.15 -6.99
N ILE A 46 -10.07 11.90 -7.08
CA ILE A 46 -9.41 10.73 -6.49
C ILE A 46 -8.21 10.32 -7.35
N ARG A 47 -7.05 10.19 -6.71
CA ARG A 47 -5.81 9.74 -7.35
C ARG A 47 -5.75 8.22 -7.35
N ILE A 48 -5.13 7.64 -8.37
CA ILE A 48 -4.90 6.18 -8.46
C ILE A 48 -4.23 5.64 -7.19
N VAL A 49 -3.25 6.39 -6.65
CA VAL A 49 -2.56 6.05 -5.40
C VAL A 49 -3.52 5.89 -4.22
N SER A 50 -4.55 6.73 -4.11
CA SER A 50 -5.52 6.65 -3.02
C SER A 50 -6.37 5.38 -3.08
N LEU A 51 -6.74 4.92 -4.29
CA LEU A 51 -7.42 3.63 -4.45
C LEU A 51 -6.52 2.46 -4.09
N ILE A 52 -5.27 2.47 -4.57
CA ILE A 52 -4.29 1.43 -4.25
C ILE A 52 -4.06 1.37 -2.73
N LEU A 53 -3.95 2.53 -2.09
CA LEU A 53 -3.80 2.64 -0.64
C LEU A 53 -4.99 2.01 0.10
N LEU A 54 -6.22 2.33 -0.31
CA LEU A 54 -7.44 1.81 0.30
C LEU A 54 -7.56 0.30 0.14
N LEU A 55 -7.24 -0.24 -1.04
CA LEU A 55 -7.22 -1.69 -1.28
C LEU A 55 -6.18 -2.39 -0.39
N ASN A 56 -4.98 -1.82 -0.26
CA ASN A 56 -3.95 -2.36 0.63
C ASN A 56 -4.38 -2.31 2.10
N PHE A 57 -5.05 -1.23 2.51
CA PHE A 57 -5.58 -1.11 3.86
C PHE A 57 -6.62 -2.18 4.17
N MET A 58 -7.58 -2.42 3.27
CA MET A 58 -8.60 -3.46 3.44
C MET A 58 -7.99 -4.86 3.59
N LEU A 59 -6.94 -5.17 2.83
CA LEU A 59 -6.26 -6.46 2.92
C LEU A 59 -5.43 -6.60 4.17
N PHE A 60 -4.71 -5.55 4.56
CA PHE A 60 -4.00 -5.52 5.83
C PHE A 60 -4.98 -5.72 7.01
N MET A 61 -6.14 -5.07 6.98
CA MET A 61 -7.19 -5.28 7.97
C MET A 61 -7.75 -6.70 7.96
N THR A 62 -7.93 -7.29 6.76
CA THR A 62 -8.40 -8.67 6.61
C THR A 62 -7.40 -9.66 7.22
N GLU A 63 -6.10 -9.52 6.95
CA GLU A 63 -5.08 -10.38 7.54
C GLU A 63 -4.94 -10.14 9.05
N SER A 64 -5.07 -8.90 9.52
CA SER A 64 -5.10 -8.56 10.94
C SER A 64 -6.27 -9.25 11.67
N TYR A 65 -7.45 -9.25 11.04
CA TYR A 65 -8.63 -9.92 11.56
C TYR A 65 -8.45 -11.45 11.61
N LYS A 66 -7.91 -12.06 10.55
CA LYS A 66 -7.62 -13.50 10.50
C LYS A 66 -6.60 -13.93 11.55
N LEU A 67 -5.55 -13.14 11.76
CA LEU A 67 -4.58 -13.39 12.83
C LEU A 67 -5.25 -13.33 14.21
N LYS A 68 -5.99 -12.26 14.49
CA LYS A 68 -6.55 -12.05 15.83
C LYS A 68 -7.68 -13.03 16.17
N TYR A 69 -8.58 -13.30 15.23
CA TYR A 69 -9.81 -14.08 15.49
C TYR A 69 -9.82 -15.44 14.82
N GLY A 70 -9.09 -15.63 13.71
CA GLY A 70 -9.00 -16.93 13.02
C GLY A 70 -8.17 -17.96 13.78
N LEU A 71 -7.12 -17.52 14.49
CA LEU A 71 -6.31 -18.39 15.34
C LEU A 71 -7.09 -18.95 16.53
N ASN A 72 -7.87 -18.10 17.21
CA ASN A 72 -8.68 -18.51 18.36
C ASN A 72 -9.77 -19.51 18.00
N LYS A 73 -10.27 -19.49 16.76
CA LYS A 73 -11.24 -20.47 16.26
C LYS A 73 -10.63 -21.84 15.94
N MET A 74 -9.35 -21.88 15.54
CA MET A 74 -8.66 -23.15 15.27
C MET A 74 -8.14 -23.84 16.54
N TYR A 75 -7.81 -23.07 17.58
CA TYR A 75 -7.34 -23.58 18.88
C TYR A 75 -8.48 -23.59 19.90
N ASN A 76 -9.66 -24.14 19.54
CA ASN A 76 -10.71 -24.35 20.51
C ASN A 76 -10.52 -25.73 21.16
N PRO A 77 -10.02 -25.83 22.41
CA PRO A 77 -9.70 -27.11 23.05
C PRO A 77 -10.93 -28.01 23.26
N LYS A 78 -12.14 -27.46 23.13
CA LYS A 78 -13.42 -28.18 23.26
C LYS A 78 -13.89 -28.83 21.95
N GLU A 79 -13.32 -28.45 20.81
CA GLU A 79 -13.66 -28.95 19.49
C GLU A 79 -12.36 -29.38 18.79
N ALA A 80 -11.68 -30.39 19.36
CA ALA A 80 -10.55 -31.00 18.70
C ALA A 80 -11.06 -31.67 17.41
N ILE A 81 -10.94 -30.95 16.29
CA ILE A 81 -11.23 -31.49 14.96
C ILE A 81 -10.24 -32.64 14.73
N PRO A 82 -10.70 -33.90 14.60
CA PRO A 82 -9.79 -35.03 14.40
C PRO A 82 -8.99 -34.81 13.11
N GLY A 83 -7.66 -34.74 13.21
CA GLY A 83 -6.75 -34.55 12.07
C GLY A 83 -6.13 -33.17 11.90
N LEU A 84 -6.46 -32.17 12.74
CA LEU A 84 -5.71 -30.91 12.77
C LEU A 84 -4.48 -31.05 13.68
N SER A 85 -3.32 -31.40 13.10
CA SER A 85 -2.07 -31.46 13.85
C SER A 85 -1.64 -30.05 14.31
N ASP A 86 -0.92 -29.97 15.43
CA ASP A 86 -0.28 -28.72 15.91
C ASP A 86 0.60 -28.07 14.81
N GLU A 87 1.13 -28.88 13.89
CA GLU A 87 1.85 -28.42 12.70
C GLU A 87 0.98 -27.63 11.73
N TYR A 88 -0.26 -28.05 11.48
CA TYR A 88 -1.16 -27.32 10.59
C TYR A 88 -1.49 -25.94 11.15
N TYR A 89 -1.72 -25.84 12.46
CA TYR A 89 -1.92 -24.56 13.15
C TYR A 89 -0.70 -23.64 13.02
N LYS A 90 0.51 -24.16 13.27
CA LYS A 90 1.75 -23.42 13.10
C LYS A 90 1.94 -22.91 11.67
N ILE A 91 1.70 -23.76 10.66
CA ILE A 91 1.80 -23.39 9.25
C ILE A 91 0.76 -22.33 8.88
N TYR A 92 -0.47 -22.45 9.37
CA TYR A 92 -1.54 -21.49 9.13
C TYR A 92 -1.18 -20.12 9.74
N LYS A 93 -0.77 -20.09 11.00
CA LYS A 93 -0.33 -18.89 11.70
C LYS A 93 0.82 -18.20 10.97
N TRP A 94 1.87 -18.94 10.64
CA TRP A 94 3.05 -18.38 9.99
C TRP A 94 2.75 -17.79 8.60
N ARG A 95 1.86 -18.45 7.84
CA ARG A 95 1.40 -17.94 6.54
C ARG A 95 0.72 -16.58 6.68
N HIS A 96 -0.18 -16.44 7.65
CA HIS A 96 -0.91 -15.20 7.89
C HIS A 96 -0.01 -14.11 8.48
N GLU A 97 0.92 -14.44 9.39
CA GLU A 97 1.94 -13.52 9.90
C GLU A 97 2.79 -12.94 8.77
N ARG A 98 3.33 -13.80 7.90
CA ARG A 98 4.10 -13.36 6.74
C ARG A 98 3.28 -12.44 5.85
N ASN A 99 2.04 -12.84 5.52
CA ASN A 99 1.16 -12.03 4.68
C ASN A 99 0.83 -10.66 5.32
N TRP A 100 0.67 -10.64 6.65
CA TRP A 100 0.44 -9.44 7.43
C TRP A 100 1.63 -8.49 7.36
N TRP A 101 2.86 -8.98 7.57
CA TRP A 101 4.08 -8.18 7.45
C TRP A 101 4.29 -7.60 6.04
N ILE A 102 4.02 -8.40 5.01
CA ILE A 102 4.09 -7.93 3.62
C ILE A 102 3.01 -6.86 3.37
N GLY A 103 1.78 -7.09 3.84
CA GLY A 103 0.68 -6.14 3.73
C GLY A 103 0.98 -4.81 4.42
N LEU A 104 1.53 -4.84 5.64
CA LEU A 104 1.97 -3.67 6.39
C LEU A 104 3.07 -2.91 5.64
N SER A 105 4.10 -3.62 5.17
CA SER A 105 5.21 -3.01 4.44
C SER A 105 4.74 -2.33 3.15
N ASN A 106 3.86 -2.99 2.40
CA ASN A 106 3.29 -2.41 1.19
C ASN A 106 2.44 -1.17 1.50
N LEU A 107 1.61 -1.24 2.55
CA LEU A 107 0.82 -0.09 3.01
C LEU A 107 1.71 1.11 3.37
N CYS A 108 2.82 0.88 4.09
CA CYS A 108 3.79 1.93 4.41
C CYS A 108 4.39 2.56 3.15
N ILE A 109 4.78 1.77 2.15
CA ILE A 109 5.33 2.26 0.88
C ILE A 109 4.31 3.17 0.17
N TRP A 110 3.08 2.71 0.03
CA TRP A 110 2.02 3.51 -0.63
C TRP A 110 1.64 4.76 0.17
N LEU A 111 1.68 4.71 1.51
CA LEU A 111 1.51 5.89 2.37
C LEU A 111 2.61 6.93 2.11
N MET A 112 3.88 6.51 2.03
CA MET A 112 5.00 7.41 1.73
C MET A 112 4.84 8.06 0.35
N LEU A 113 4.46 7.29 -0.67
CA LEU A 113 4.20 7.81 -2.02
C LEU A 113 3.04 8.81 -2.02
N TRP A 114 1.95 8.49 -1.33
CA TRP A 114 0.79 9.36 -1.21
C TRP A 114 1.14 10.69 -0.52
N ARG A 115 1.87 10.64 0.60
CA ARG A 115 2.32 11.84 1.33
C ARG A 115 3.30 12.67 0.53
N SER A 116 4.29 12.04 -0.10
CA SER A 116 5.31 12.74 -0.90
C SER A 116 4.67 13.52 -2.06
N THR A 117 3.72 12.91 -2.76
CA THR A 117 3.00 13.60 -3.85
C THR A 117 2.06 14.71 -3.37
N GLY A 118 1.50 14.57 -2.16
CA GLY A 118 0.75 15.65 -1.50
C GLY A 118 1.61 16.88 -1.22
N ILE A 119 2.79 16.68 -0.61
CA ILE A 119 3.74 17.75 -0.28
C ILE A 119 4.23 18.45 -1.55
N ILE A 120 4.67 17.69 -2.56
CA ILE A 120 5.16 18.25 -3.83
C ILE A 120 4.06 19.06 -4.53
N ASN A 121 2.82 18.58 -4.54
CA ASN A 121 1.72 19.30 -5.16
C ASN A 121 1.42 20.64 -4.47
N ASN A 122 1.49 20.68 -3.14
CA ASN A 122 1.31 21.92 -2.39
C ASN A 122 2.46 22.90 -2.69
N TYR A 123 3.70 22.39 -2.79
CA TYR A 123 4.86 23.21 -3.13
C TYR A 123 4.78 23.77 -4.57
N VAL A 124 4.35 22.96 -5.54
CA VAL A 124 4.16 23.42 -6.93
C VAL A 124 3.09 24.53 -7.00
N LYS A 125 1.93 24.33 -6.36
CA LYS A 125 0.89 25.36 -6.29
C LYS A 125 1.38 26.65 -5.63
N TYR A 126 2.18 26.53 -4.57
CA TYR A 126 2.77 27.68 -3.89
C TYR A 126 3.70 28.48 -4.82
N LEU A 127 4.54 27.80 -5.60
CA LEU A 127 5.42 28.45 -6.58
C LEU A 127 4.65 29.13 -7.72
N GLU A 128 3.59 28.49 -8.23
CA GLU A 128 2.71 29.07 -9.26
C GLU A 128 2.04 30.36 -8.78
N ASN A 129 1.51 30.35 -7.54
CA ASN A 129 0.91 31.53 -6.91
C ASN A 129 1.91 32.68 -6.72
N ARG A 130 3.15 32.37 -6.30
CA ARG A 130 4.21 33.39 -6.20
C ARG A 130 4.57 33.99 -7.56
N LYS A 131 4.65 33.16 -8.61
CA LYS A 131 4.97 33.65 -9.96
C LYS A 131 3.89 34.59 -10.50
N THR A 132 2.62 34.28 -10.27
CA THR A 132 1.49 35.13 -10.66
C THR A 132 1.49 36.46 -9.91
N GLN A 133 1.80 36.47 -8.62
CA GLN A 133 1.95 37.70 -7.84
C GLN A 133 3.07 38.60 -8.36
N MET A 134 4.24 38.02 -8.71
CA MET A 134 5.36 38.79 -9.26
C MET A 134 5.09 39.32 -10.68
N SER A 135 4.27 38.66 -11.50
CA SER A 135 3.92 39.16 -12.83
C SER A 135 2.88 40.28 -12.83
N LEU A 136 2.20 40.50 -11.70
CA LEU A 136 1.19 41.55 -11.53
C LEU A 136 1.77 42.83 -10.89
N LEU A 137 3.02 42.78 -10.42
CA LEU A 137 3.83 43.90 -9.92
C LEU A 137 4.72 44.44 -11.05
#